data_AF-A0A800G5R5-F1
#
_entry.id   AF-A0A800G5R5-F1
#
_cell.length_a   1.000
_cell.length_b   1.000
_cell.length_c   1.000
_cell.angle_alpha   90.00
_cell.angle_beta   90.00
_cell.angle_gamma   90.00
#
_symmetry.space_group_name_H-M   'P 1'
#
loop_
_entity.id
_entity.type
_entity.pdbx_description
1 polymer ?
#
loop_
_entity_poly.entity_id
_entity_poly.type
_entity_poly.pdbx_seq_one_letter_code
_entity_poly.pdbx_strand_id
1 'polypeptide(L)'
;DRTEPSLGEQLLHLPHGPIAVYGGSRVTMPYAMSVMGESLLRQVFDEKRVTLGELILHAKRDMILQEPGKRTAQRRLIDVMAGTLSPSTHTLEDELEEHLSLFNLLGDPLLRIPYPKPMPIQCPSSADAGDSITVTIAPPFAGTLRVELTCSRNQLTFQAPQRASYQDNDPWLSDLDTVYQRANDPVWWSQQFRARRQHSHPDPSPGTWIMFRACNCGRSEQLGICCLASLRPVQAGQLGRSACRF
;
A
#
# COMPACT_ATOMS: atom_id res chain seq x y z
N ASP A 1 7.58 -31.94 -20.10
CA ASP A 1 6.38 -31.18 -19.68
C ASP A 1 5.86 -31.68 -18.35
N ARG A 2 5.66 -30.76 -17.39
CA ARG A 2 5.03 -31.10 -16.12
C ARG A 2 3.52 -31.06 -16.32
N THR A 3 2.84 -32.11 -15.86
CA THR A 3 1.38 -32.28 -15.98
C THR A 3 0.60 -31.67 -14.82
N GLU A 4 1.29 -31.17 -13.80
CA GLU A 4 0.70 -30.58 -12.62
C GLU A 4 0.43 -29.08 -12.83
N PRO A 5 -0.69 -28.55 -12.30
CA PRO A 5 -0.97 -27.13 -12.36
C PRO A 5 0.13 -26.34 -11.64
N SER A 6 0.55 -25.24 -12.23
CA SER A 6 1.48 -24.28 -11.62
C SER A 6 0.88 -23.67 -10.36
N LEU A 7 1.74 -23.08 -9.51
CA LEU A 7 1.29 -22.35 -8.32
C LEU A 7 0.26 -21.27 -8.68
N GLY A 8 0.46 -20.54 -9.78
CA GLY A 8 -0.47 -19.49 -10.20
C GLY A 8 -1.85 -20.04 -10.57
N GLU A 9 -1.91 -21.16 -11.27
CA GLU A 9 -3.17 -21.84 -11.60
C GLU A 9 -3.86 -22.37 -10.34
N GLN A 10 -3.10 -22.98 -9.43
CA GLN A 10 -3.65 -23.47 -8.16
C GLN A 10 -4.24 -22.32 -7.33
N LEU A 11 -3.57 -21.17 -7.26
CA LEU A 11 -4.06 -19.99 -6.54
C LEU A 11 -5.40 -19.49 -7.10
N LEU A 12 -5.57 -19.46 -8.42
CA LEU A 12 -6.82 -19.02 -9.06
C LEU A 12 -8.01 -19.95 -8.75
N HIS A 13 -7.75 -21.22 -8.44
CA HIS A 13 -8.79 -22.18 -8.10
C HIS A 13 -9.17 -22.18 -6.61
N LEU A 14 -8.40 -21.51 -5.74
CA LEU A 14 -8.69 -21.48 -4.32
C LEU A 14 -9.97 -20.66 -4.02
N PRO A 15 -10.85 -21.15 -3.13
CA PRO A 15 -11.88 -20.32 -2.54
C PRO A 15 -11.25 -19.10 -1.88
N HIS A 16 -11.72 -17.90 -2.23
CA HIS A 16 -11.13 -16.62 -1.79
C HIS A 16 -9.68 -16.39 -2.25
N GLY A 17 -9.24 -17.06 -3.31
CA GLY A 17 -7.97 -16.82 -3.98
C GLY A 17 -7.92 -15.48 -4.72
N PRO A 18 -6.76 -15.13 -5.31
CA PRO A 18 -6.62 -13.94 -6.13
C PRO A 18 -7.55 -14.00 -7.36
N ILE A 19 -7.98 -12.82 -7.82
CA ILE A 19 -8.80 -12.67 -9.04
C ILE A 19 -7.98 -12.78 -10.33
N ALA A 20 -6.66 -12.61 -10.21
CA ALA A 20 -5.68 -12.75 -11.29
C ALA A 20 -4.29 -12.99 -10.69
N VAL A 21 -3.43 -13.71 -11.41
CA VAL A 21 -2.03 -13.95 -11.03
C VAL A 21 -1.12 -13.44 -12.13
N TYR A 22 -0.07 -12.71 -11.75
CA TYR A 22 0.99 -12.29 -12.65
C TYR A 22 2.32 -12.92 -12.21
N GLY A 23 3.02 -13.59 -13.11
CA GLY A 23 4.26 -14.29 -12.77
C GLY A 23 5.08 -14.74 -13.97
N GLY A 24 6.32 -15.14 -13.70
CA GLY A 24 7.22 -15.72 -14.70
C GLY A 24 6.94 -17.21 -14.91
N SER A 25 6.99 -17.68 -16.16
CA SER A 25 6.91 -19.11 -16.49
C SER A 25 8.26 -19.85 -16.28
N ARG A 26 9.35 -19.10 -16.14
CA ARG A 26 10.70 -19.60 -15.83
C ARG A 26 11.33 -18.73 -14.74
N VAL A 27 12.58 -19.03 -14.40
CA VAL A 27 13.40 -18.21 -13.51
C VAL A 27 13.45 -16.79 -14.04
N THR A 28 13.07 -15.84 -13.18
CA THR A 28 13.13 -14.42 -13.48
C THR A 28 14.26 -13.78 -12.68
N MET A 29 15.07 -12.99 -13.37
CA MET A 29 16.24 -12.30 -12.88
C MET A 29 15.86 -11.00 -12.17
N PRO A 30 16.65 -10.59 -11.16
CA PRO A 30 16.27 -9.52 -10.25
C PRO A 30 16.19 -8.15 -10.93
N TYR A 31 16.98 -7.89 -11.97
CA TYR A 31 16.94 -6.59 -12.65
C TYR A 31 15.64 -6.43 -13.45
N ALA A 32 15.29 -7.39 -14.30
CA ALA A 32 14.03 -7.37 -15.03
C ALA A 32 12.81 -7.36 -14.11
N MET A 33 12.83 -8.09 -13.00
CA MET A 33 11.77 -8.02 -11.98
C MET A 33 11.65 -6.63 -11.34
N SER A 34 12.78 -5.98 -11.02
CA SER A 34 12.80 -4.65 -10.41
C SER A 34 12.27 -3.59 -11.38
N VAL A 35 12.69 -3.68 -12.64
CA VAL A 35 12.21 -2.82 -13.73
C VAL A 35 10.70 -3.00 -13.95
N MET A 36 10.24 -4.25 -14.06
CA MET A 36 8.81 -4.56 -14.22
C MET A 36 8.00 -4.05 -13.03
N GLY A 37 8.48 -4.27 -11.80
CA GLY A 37 7.81 -3.82 -10.57
C GLY A 37 7.68 -2.30 -10.50
N GLU A 38 8.73 -1.56 -10.84
CA GLU A 38 8.69 -0.10 -10.92
C GLU A 38 7.68 0.38 -11.96
N SER A 39 7.69 -0.24 -13.15
CA SER A 39 6.76 0.12 -14.23
C SER A 39 5.31 -0.21 -13.85
N LEU A 40 5.05 -1.34 -13.19
CA LEU A 40 3.73 -1.67 -12.66
C LEU A 40 3.24 -0.62 -11.67
N LEU A 41 4.07 -0.22 -10.70
CA LEU A 41 3.72 0.81 -9.71
C LEU A 41 3.34 2.13 -10.39
N ARG A 42 4.13 2.56 -11.38
CA ARG A 42 3.86 3.75 -12.19
C ARG A 42 2.51 3.65 -12.93
N GLN A 43 2.24 2.51 -13.56
CA GLN A 43 0.98 2.29 -14.27
C GLN A 43 -0.24 2.24 -13.32
N VAL A 44 -0.07 1.75 -12.09
CA VAL A 44 -1.12 1.74 -11.05
C VAL A 44 -1.38 3.15 -10.52
N PHE A 45 -0.34 3.85 -10.05
CA PHE A 45 -0.52 5.03 -9.21
C PHE A 45 -0.52 6.35 -9.98
N ASP A 46 0.29 6.45 -11.04
CA ASP A 46 0.44 7.69 -11.80
C ASP A 46 -0.47 7.69 -13.03
N GLU A 47 -0.35 6.67 -13.87
CA GLU A 47 -1.10 6.56 -15.14
C GLU A 47 -2.53 6.06 -14.95
N LYS A 48 -2.79 5.34 -13.85
CA LYS A 48 -4.11 4.80 -13.45
C LYS A 48 -4.85 4.08 -14.59
N ARG A 49 -4.17 3.10 -15.22
CA ARG A 49 -4.72 2.30 -16.32
C ARG A 49 -6.02 1.60 -15.93
N VAL A 50 -7.00 1.58 -16.83
CA VAL A 50 -8.36 1.15 -16.48
C VAL A 50 -8.43 -0.36 -16.25
N THR A 51 -7.74 -1.14 -17.08
CA THR A 51 -7.78 -2.61 -17.06
C THR A 51 -6.43 -3.23 -16.70
N LEU A 52 -6.47 -4.45 -16.16
CA LEU A 52 -5.27 -5.21 -15.81
C LEU A 52 -4.40 -5.52 -17.03
N GLY A 53 -5.02 -5.82 -18.18
CA GLY A 53 -4.34 -6.07 -19.44
C GLY A 53 -3.60 -4.83 -19.97
N GLU A 54 -4.24 -3.66 -19.96
CA GLU A 54 -3.58 -2.40 -20.33
C GLU A 54 -2.42 -2.08 -19.40
N LEU A 55 -2.62 -2.27 -18.09
CA LEU A 55 -1.58 -2.05 -17.09
C LEU A 55 -0.33 -2.88 -17.37
N ILE A 56 -0.49 -4.18 -17.61
CA ILE A 56 0.62 -5.09 -17.87
C ILE A 56 1.24 -4.82 -19.25
N LEU A 57 0.43 -4.58 -20.27
CA LEU A 57 0.91 -4.26 -21.62
C LEU A 57 1.79 -3.01 -21.61
N HIS A 58 1.34 -1.94 -20.94
CA HIS A 58 2.10 -0.70 -20.85
C HIS A 58 3.34 -0.85 -19.98
N ALA A 59 3.27 -1.58 -18.86
CA ALA A 59 4.44 -1.85 -18.05
C ALA A 59 5.49 -2.65 -18.83
N LYS A 60 5.10 -3.68 -19.59
CA LYS A 60 6.00 -4.42 -20.50
C LYS A 60 6.63 -3.51 -21.55
N ARG A 61 5.85 -2.61 -22.16
CA ARG A 61 6.38 -1.62 -23.12
C ARG A 61 7.38 -0.68 -22.46
N ASP A 62 7.13 -0.23 -21.24
CA ASP A 62 8.06 0.64 -20.51
C ASP A 62 9.39 -0.04 -20.19
N MET A 63 9.40 -1.37 -20.02
CA MET A 63 10.66 -2.09 -19.78
C MET A 63 11.67 -1.84 -20.91
N ILE A 64 11.22 -1.91 -22.17
CA ILE A 64 12.06 -1.86 -23.37
C ILE A 64 12.06 -0.49 -24.05
N LEU A 65 10.89 0.11 -24.25
CA LEU A 65 10.70 1.28 -25.10
C LEU A 65 10.90 2.60 -24.37
N GLN A 66 11.10 2.58 -23.04
CA GLN A 66 11.26 3.80 -22.27
C GLN A 66 12.61 4.47 -22.54
N GLU A 67 12.53 5.60 -23.25
CA GLU A 67 13.67 6.49 -23.49
C GLU A 67 14.38 6.86 -22.18
N PRO A 68 15.73 6.89 -22.13
CA PRO A 68 16.50 7.23 -20.93
C PRO A 68 16.08 8.54 -20.27
N GLY A 69 15.74 9.55 -21.07
CA GLY A 69 15.28 10.86 -20.56
C GLY A 69 13.96 10.80 -19.79
N LYS A 70 13.10 9.83 -20.10
CA LYS A 70 11.77 9.63 -19.49
C LYS A 70 11.79 8.62 -18.33
N ARG A 71 12.95 8.04 -18.00
CA ARG A 71 13.10 7.12 -16.87
C ARG A 71 13.00 7.88 -15.55
N THR A 72 12.22 7.34 -14.62
CA THR A 72 12.08 7.84 -13.25
C THR A 72 13.42 7.79 -12.52
N ALA A 73 13.55 8.55 -11.42
CA ALA A 73 14.75 8.50 -10.58
C ALA A 73 14.99 7.08 -10.04
N GLN A 74 13.92 6.37 -9.67
CA GLN A 74 13.95 4.98 -9.23
C GLN A 74 14.46 4.06 -10.35
N ARG A 75 13.93 4.18 -11.58
CA ARG A 75 14.39 3.36 -12.71
C ARG A 75 15.88 3.57 -13.00
N ARG A 76 16.36 4.81 -12.97
CA ARG A 76 17.80 5.11 -13.17
C ARG A 76 18.67 4.50 -12.07
N LEU A 77 18.23 4.54 -10.82
CA LEU A 77 18.94 3.92 -9.71
C LEU A 77 19.01 2.39 -9.89
N ILE A 78 17.90 1.76 -10.30
CA ILE A 78 17.85 0.33 -10.60
C ILE A 78 18.86 -0.02 -11.72
N ASP A 79 18.87 0.74 -12.81
CA ASP A 79 19.80 0.53 -13.94
C ASP A 79 21.27 0.63 -13.50
N VAL A 80 21.61 1.62 -12.65
CA VAL A 80 22.98 1.78 -12.14
C VAL A 80 23.39 0.62 -11.24
N MET A 81 22.54 0.22 -10.29
CA MET A 81 22.84 -0.91 -9.40
C MET A 81 23.00 -2.21 -10.19
N ALA A 82 22.13 -2.45 -11.17
CA ALA A 82 22.23 -3.61 -12.04
C ALA A 82 23.53 -3.59 -12.85
N GLY A 83 23.92 -2.43 -13.42
CA GLY A 83 25.19 -2.28 -14.13
C GLY A 83 26.42 -2.61 -13.27
N THR A 84 26.34 -2.40 -11.96
CA THR A 84 27.44 -2.74 -11.02
C THR A 84 27.44 -4.19 -10.55
N LEU A 85 26.28 -4.84 -10.47
CA LEU A 85 26.11 -6.17 -9.89
C LEU A 85 25.98 -7.26 -10.95
N SER A 86 25.65 -6.89 -12.19
CA SER A 86 25.38 -7.86 -13.25
C SER A 86 26.66 -8.56 -13.70
N PRO A 87 26.67 -9.90 -13.78
CA PRO A 87 27.77 -10.63 -14.37
C PRO A 87 27.92 -10.26 -15.86
N SER A 88 29.16 -10.16 -16.33
CA SER A 88 29.53 -9.67 -17.67
C SER A 88 29.18 -10.59 -18.85
N THR A 89 28.26 -11.55 -18.68
CA THR A 89 27.95 -12.57 -19.69
C THR A 89 26.86 -12.16 -20.67
N HIS A 90 26.05 -11.15 -20.36
CA HIS A 90 24.97 -10.62 -21.20
C HIS A 90 24.70 -9.15 -20.87
N THR A 91 24.02 -8.43 -21.75
CA THR A 91 23.64 -7.03 -21.50
C THR A 91 22.35 -6.96 -20.67
N LEU A 92 22.14 -5.82 -20.01
CA LEU A 92 20.89 -5.56 -19.29
C LEU A 92 19.68 -5.52 -20.23
N GLU A 93 19.88 -5.12 -21.49
CA GLU A 93 18.83 -5.11 -22.52
C GLU A 93 18.41 -6.52 -22.89
N ASP A 94 19.37 -7.44 -23.07
CA ASP A 94 19.10 -8.86 -23.33
C ASP A 94 18.26 -9.48 -22.20
N GLU A 95 18.58 -9.14 -20.94
CA GLU A 95 17.80 -9.59 -19.79
C GLU A 95 16.35 -9.12 -19.91
N LEU A 96 16.10 -7.83 -20.20
CA LEU A 96 14.73 -7.33 -20.29
C LEU A 96 13.94 -7.99 -21.42
N GLU A 97 14.56 -8.19 -22.59
CA GLU A 97 13.92 -8.82 -23.75
C GLU A 97 13.54 -10.28 -23.47
N GLU A 98 14.41 -11.06 -22.82
CA GLU A 98 14.09 -12.42 -22.40
C GLU A 98 12.86 -12.42 -21.48
N HIS A 99 12.87 -11.54 -20.47
CA HIS A 99 11.86 -11.52 -19.41
C HIS A 99 10.48 -11.09 -19.88
N LEU A 100 10.40 -10.24 -20.91
CA LEU A 100 9.12 -9.89 -21.52
C LEU A 100 8.29 -11.11 -21.93
N SER A 101 8.97 -12.12 -22.47
CA SER A 101 8.36 -13.37 -22.93
C SER A 101 8.05 -14.33 -21.78
N LEU A 102 8.75 -14.21 -20.65
CA LEU A 102 8.54 -15.06 -19.48
C LEU A 102 7.34 -14.65 -18.65
N PHE A 103 7.00 -13.36 -18.63
CA PHE A 103 5.91 -12.85 -17.82
C PHE A 103 4.54 -13.15 -18.39
N ASN A 104 3.67 -13.74 -17.58
CA ASN A 104 2.32 -14.14 -17.96
C ASN A 104 1.29 -13.59 -16.98
N LEU A 105 0.15 -13.16 -17.52
CA LEU A 105 -1.06 -12.87 -16.76
C LEU A 105 -1.99 -14.08 -16.87
N LEU A 106 -2.37 -14.65 -15.73
CA LEU A 106 -3.43 -15.62 -15.60
C LEU A 106 -4.65 -14.94 -14.99
N GLY A 107 -5.75 -14.86 -15.72
CA GLY A 107 -6.97 -14.15 -15.31
C GLY A 107 -7.58 -13.35 -16.46
N ASP A 108 -8.56 -12.51 -16.16
CA ASP A 108 -9.23 -11.68 -17.16
C ASP A 108 -8.42 -10.39 -17.44
N PRO A 109 -7.86 -10.20 -18.65
CA PRO A 109 -7.17 -8.96 -19.00
C PRO A 109 -8.10 -7.73 -19.04
N LEU A 110 -9.41 -7.92 -19.21
CA LEU A 110 -10.42 -6.85 -19.23
C LEU A 110 -10.90 -6.48 -17.81
N LEU A 111 -10.40 -7.16 -16.79
CA LEU A 111 -10.70 -6.85 -15.41
C LEU A 111 -10.33 -5.40 -15.09
N ARG A 112 -11.33 -4.62 -14.66
CA ARG A 112 -11.16 -3.21 -14.32
C ARG A 112 -10.57 -3.04 -12.92
N ILE A 113 -9.56 -2.18 -12.80
CA ILE A 113 -8.89 -1.92 -11.53
C ILE A 113 -9.77 -0.97 -10.69
N PRO A 114 -10.20 -1.37 -9.48
CA PRO A 114 -11.03 -0.52 -8.63
C PRO A 114 -10.17 0.50 -7.89
N TYR A 115 -9.87 1.62 -8.55
CA TYR A 115 -9.12 2.70 -7.90
C TYR A 115 -9.91 3.34 -6.74
N PRO A 116 -9.25 3.65 -5.62
CA PRO A 116 -9.87 4.39 -4.52
C PRO A 116 -10.43 5.72 -5.01
N LYS A 117 -11.67 6.03 -4.60
CA LYS A 117 -12.26 7.34 -4.86
C LYS A 117 -11.60 8.37 -3.93
N PRO A 118 -11.23 9.56 -4.43
CA PRO A 118 -10.76 10.64 -3.57
C PRO A 118 -11.77 10.94 -2.48
N MET A 119 -11.28 11.12 -1.26
CA MET A 119 -12.07 11.57 -0.12
C MET A 119 -11.40 12.84 0.42
N PRO A 120 -12.04 14.02 0.29
CA PRO A 120 -11.48 15.24 0.83
C PRO A 120 -11.48 15.17 2.37
N ILE A 121 -10.33 15.48 2.95
CA ILE A 121 -10.12 15.55 4.40
C ILE A 121 -9.60 16.96 4.68
N GLN A 122 -10.25 17.65 5.59
CA GLN A 122 -9.79 18.94 6.10
C GLN A 122 -9.36 18.75 7.55
N CYS A 123 -8.09 19.01 7.83
CA CYS A 123 -7.52 18.98 9.17
C CYS A 123 -6.43 20.05 9.29
N PRO A 124 -6.12 20.51 10.50
CA PRO A 124 -4.93 21.31 10.75
C PRO A 124 -3.67 20.61 10.23
N SER A 125 -2.72 21.37 9.67
CA SER A 125 -1.41 20.85 9.23
C SER A 125 -0.46 20.57 10.39
N SER A 126 -0.70 21.20 11.54
CA SER A 126 0.08 21.07 12.77
C SER A 126 -0.84 21.34 13.97
N ALA A 127 -0.53 20.74 15.11
CA ALA A 127 -1.14 21.06 16.40
C ALA A 127 -0.12 20.86 17.52
N ASP A 128 -0.28 21.58 18.61
CA ASP A 128 0.54 21.40 19.80
C ASP A 128 -0.02 20.29 20.68
N ALA A 129 0.85 19.72 21.52
CA ALA A 129 0.46 18.69 22.47
C ALA A 129 -0.64 19.23 23.42
N GLY A 130 -1.77 18.53 23.47
CA GLY A 130 -2.93 18.92 24.29
C GLY A 130 -4.03 19.70 23.56
N ASP A 131 -3.78 20.17 22.34
CA ASP A 131 -4.78 20.85 21.49
C ASP A 131 -5.91 19.92 21.06
N SER A 132 -7.07 20.46 20.70
CA SER A 132 -8.11 19.66 20.05
C SER A 132 -8.00 19.79 18.54
N ILE A 133 -7.75 18.68 17.86
CA ILE A 133 -7.71 18.58 16.41
C ILE A 133 -9.12 18.27 15.92
N THR A 134 -9.63 19.13 15.05
CA THR A 134 -10.91 18.92 14.37
C THR A 134 -10.64 18.43 12.95
N VAL A 135 -11.13 17.23 12.64
CA VAL A 135 -11.05 16.65 11.30
C VAL A 135 -12.43 16.65 10.68
N THR A 136 -12.54 17.26 9.51
CA THR A 136 -13.77 17.30 8.72
C THR A 136 -13.62 16.40 7.52
N ILE A 137 -14.55 15.45 7.37
CA ILE A 137 -14.53 14.45 6.31
C ILE A 137 -15.89 14.47 5.62
N ALA A 138 -15.89 14.49 4.28
CA ALA A 138 -17.07 14.34 3.44
C ALA A 138 -17.01 12.98 2.72
N PRO A 139 -17.52 11.90 3.34
CA PRO A 139 -17.38 10.55 2.79
C PRO A 139 -18.25 10.40 1.51
N PRO A 140 -17.68 9.95 0.37
CA PRO A 140 -18.41 9.85 -0.88
C PRO A 140 -19.43 8.70 -0.94
N PHE A 141 -19.44 7.82 0.07
CA PHE A 141 -20.33 6.67 0.20
C PHE A 141 -20.61 6.37 1.67
N ALA A 142 -21.69 5.63 1.94
CA ALA A 142 -22.01 5.16 3.29
C ALA A 142 -21.15 3.95 3.66
N GLY A 143 -20.74 3.85 4.93
CA GLY A 143 -19.91 2.74 5.39
C GLY A 143 -19.31 2.92 6.78
N THR A 144 -18.34 2.08 7.12
CA THR A 144 -17.53 2.25 8.33
C THR A 144 -16.30 3.08 7.98
N LEU A 145 -16.20 4.24 8.63
CA LEU A 145 -15.07 5.15 8.56
C LEU A 145 -14.15 4.85 9.73
N ARG A 146 -12.87 4.62 9.49
CA ARG A 146 -11.83 4.54 10.52
C ARG A 146 -10.89 5.72 10.35
N VAL A 147 -10.75 6.52 11.40
CA VAL A 147 -9.84 7.67 11.45
C VAL A 147 -8.68 7.30 12.35
N GLU A 148 -7.47 7.40 11.82
CA GLU A 148 -6.23 7.05 12.49
C GLU A 148 -5.28 8.25 12.53
N LEU A 149 -4.70 8.48 13.70
CA LEU A 149 -3.54 9.34 13.87
C LEU A 149 -2.31 8.44 13.86
N THR A 150 -1.46 8.61 12.85
CA THR A 150 -0.27 7.77 12.66
C THR A 150 1.00 8.60 12.69
N CYS A 151 2.10 8.02 13.19
CA CYS A 151 3.41 8.63 13.04
C CYS A 151 3.89 8.56 11.57
N SER A 152 4.82 9.44 11.21
CA SER A 152 5.48 9.36 9.91
C SER A 152 6.32 8.08 9.79
N ARG A 153 6.58 7.61 8.57
CA ARG A 153 7.31 6.35 8.32
C ARG A 153 8.75 6.32 8.87
N ASN A 154 9.31 7.48 9.22
CA ASN A 154 10.65 7.62 9.81
C ASN A 154 10.63 7.73 11.33
N GLN A 155 9.46 7.60 11.96
CA GLN A 155 9.28 7.67 13.40
C GLN A 155 8.63 6.39 13.90
N LEU A 156 8.88 6.09 15.18
CA LEU A 156 8.25 5.01 15.89
C LEU A 156 7.33 5.59 16.96
N THR A 157 6.28 4.84 17.30
CA THR A 157 5.37 5.17 18.40
C THR A 157 6.02 4.99 19.78
N PHE A 158 7.28 4.52 19.82
CA PHE A 158 8.06 4.22 21.02
C PHE A 158 9.55 4.39 20.75
N GLN A 159 10.36 4.46 21.81
CA GLN A 159 11.81 4.35 21.67
C GLN A 159 12.19 2.87 21.56
N ALA A 160 12.70 2.47 20.39
CA ALA A 160 13.18 1.10 20.19
C ALA A 160 14.43 0.84 21.06
N PRO A 161 14.55 -0.37 21.63
CA PRO A 161 15.74 -0.74 22.40
C PRO A 161 16.97 -0.78 21.50
N GLN A 162 18.07 -0.21 21.97
CA GLN A 162 19.37 -0.39 21.31
C GLN A 162 19.93 -1.77 21.66
N ARG A 163 20.28 -2.54 20.64
CA ARG A 163 20.85 -3.89 20.79
C ARG A 163 22.30 -3.85 20.33
N ALA A 164 23.24 -3.98 21.27
CA ALA A 164 24.67 -3.94 21.00
C ALA A 164 25.24 -5.32 20.62
N SER A 165 24.55 -6.41 20.98
CA SER A 165 24.96 -7.79 20.68
C SER A 165 23.76 -8.67 20.37
N TYR A 166 23.98 -9.67 19.52
CA TYR A 166 23.05 -10.76 19.27
C TYR A 166 23.11 -11.77 20.42
N GLN A 167 21.95 -12.24 20.89
CA GLN A 167 21.86 -13.29 21.89
C GLN A 167 20.95 -14.41 21.40
N ASP A 168 21.49 -15.62 21.32
CA ASP A 168 20.76 -16.78 20.81
C ASP A 168 19.97 -17.46 21.94
N ASN A 169 18.91 -16.80 22.41
CA ASN A 169 18.01 -17.37 23.41
C ASN A 169 16.55 -16.97 23.15
N ASP A 170 15.62 -17.84 23.56
CA ASP A 170 14.19 -17.68 23.27
C ASP A 170 13.60 -16.33 23.77
N PRO A 171 13.93 -15.84 24.98
CA PRO A 171 13.44 -14.53 25.41
C PRO A 171 13.88 -13.39 24.50
N TRP A 172 15.14 -13.41 24.05
CA TRP A 172 15.69 -12.38 23.17
C TRP A 172 15.07 -12.43 21.77
N LEU A 173 14.89 -13.63 21.21
CA LEU A 173 14.24 -13.81 19.90
C LEU A 173 12.75 -13.42 19.93
N SER A 174 12.04 -13.70 21.03
CA SER A 174 10.65 -13.28 21.22
C SER A 174 10.50 -11.75 21.34
N ASP A 175 11.46 -11.10 22.01
CA ASP A 175 11.53 -9.63 22.07
C ASP A 175 11.81 -9.00 20.69
N LEU A 176 12.56 -9.66 19.81
CA LEU A 176 12.73 -9.21 18.42
C LEU A 176 11.39 -9.09 17.70
N ASP A 177 10.58 -10.15 17.73
CA ASP A 177 9.27 -10.15 17.07
C ASP A 177 8.35 -9.10 17.69
N THR A 178 8.30 -9.01 19.02
CA THR A 178 7.49 -8.00 19.72
C THR A 178 7.84 -6.57 19.27
N VAL A 179 9.14 -6.24 19.22
CA VAL A 179 9.62 -4.93 18.74
C VAL A 179 9.33 -4.74 17.25
N TYR A 180 9.48 -5.78 16.43
CA TYR A 180 9.19 -5.75 15.01
C TYR A 180 7.70 -5.48 14.73
N GLN A 181 6.79 -6.20 15.40
CA GLN A 181 5.34 -5.98 15.26
C GLN A 181 4.97 -4.56 15.67
N ARG A 182 5.49 -4.08 16.82
CA ARG A 182 5.23 -2.72 17.30
C ARG A 182 5.80 -1.64 16.38
N ALA A 183 6.98 -1.88 15.79
CA ALA A 183 7.59 -0.94 14.85
C ALA A 183 6.79 -0.83 13.53
N ASN A 184 6.06 -1.87 13.17
CA ASN A 184 5.15 -1.90 12.01
C ASN A 184 3.72 -1.46 12.35
N ASP A 185 3.44 -1.06 13.60
CA ASP A 185 2.18 -0.43 14.00
C ASP A 185 2.38 1.07 14.28
N PRO A 186 2.21 1.93 13.26
CA PRO A 186 2.44 3.37 13.37
C PRO A 186 1.28 4.11 14.05
N VAL A 187 0.24 3.42 14.55
CA VAL A 187 -0.99 4.05 15.01
C VAL A 187 -0.84 4.55 16.45
N TRP A 188 -0.97 5.87 16.65
CA TRP A 188 -1.08 6.47 18.00
C TRP A 188 -2.51 6.41 18.52
N TRP A 189 -3.49 6.54 17.63
CA TRP A 189 -4.90 6.58 17.99
C TRP A 189 -5.77 6.15 16.80
N SER A 190 -6.85 5.42 17.07
CA SER A 190 -7.80 4.94 16.07
C SER A 190 -9.24 5.01 16.61
N GLN A 191 -10.16 5.51 15.80
CA GLN A 191 -11.59 5.47 16.11
C GLN A 191 -12.41 5.13 14.87
N GLN A 192 -13.50 4.39 15.09
CA GLN A 192 -14.46 4.02 14.06
C GLN A 192 -15.78 4.79 14.19
N PHE A 193 -16.32 5.19 13.04
CA PHE A 193 -17.57 5.90 12.89
C PHE A 193 -18.42 5.24 11.82
N ARG A 194 -19.75 5.35 11.94
CA ARG A 194 -20.67 4.98 10.85
C ARG A 194 -20.97 6.23 10.02
N ALA A 195 -20.46 6.26 8.80
CA ALA A 195 -20.70 7.34 7.85
C ALA A 195 -21.99 7.08 7.05
N ARG A 196 -22.82 8.11 6.93
CA ARG A 196 -23.93 8.14 5.96
C ARG A 196 -23.50 8.92 4.72
N ARG A 197 -24.02 8.54 3.55
CA ARG A 197 -23.75 9.25 2.30
C ARG A 197 -24.38 10.64 2.37
N GLN A 198 -23.56 11.69 2.24
CA GLN A 198 -24.07 13.04 2.09
C GLN A 198 -24.71 13.16 0.69
N HIS A 199 -26.01 13.47 0.61
CA HIS A 199 -26.66 13.77 -0.67
C HIS A 199 -26.21 15.17 -1.11
N SER A 200 -25.90 15.31 -2.40
CA SER A 200 -25.62 16.57 -3.05
C SER A 200 -26.88 17.46 -3.07
N HIS A 201 -27.15 18.16 -1.98
CA HIS A 201 -28.01 19.33 -1.94
C HIS A 201 -27.17 20.47 -1.33
N PRO A 202 -27.12 21.67 -1.94
CA PRO A 202 -26.33 22.78 -1.42
C PRO A 202 -27.08 23.41 -0.25
N ASP A 203 -27.09 22.73 0.89
CA ASP A 203 -27.58 23.27 2.16
C ASP A 203 -26.40 23.14 3.14
N PRO A 204 -25.95 24.23 3.80
CA PRO A 204 -24.77 24.22 4.66
C PRO A 204 -25.12 23.57 6.00
N SER A 205 -25.37 22.26 5.98
CA SER A 205 -25.51 21.42 7.17
C SER A 205 -24.26 20.55 7.34
N PRO A 206 -23.85 20.31 8.59
CA PRO A 206 -22.45 20.27 8.94
C PRO A 206 -21.79 18.97 8.48
N GLY A 207 -20.55 19.04 8.00
CA GLY A 207 -19.71 17.87 7.79
C GLY A 207 -19.65 17.01 9.06
N THR A 208 -19.24 15.74 8.92
CA THR A 208 -18.97 14.94 10.12
C THR A 208 -17.76 15.53 10.82
N TRP A 209 -17.97 16.16 11.98
CA TRP A 209 -16.92 16.70 12.82
C TRP A 209 -16.41 15.61 13.73
N ILE A 210 -15.12 15.33 13.65
CA ILE A 210 -14.45 14.45 14.60
C ILE A 210 -13.46 15.34 15.36
N MET A 211 -13.74 15.55 16.65
CA MET A 211 -12.85 16.23 17.58
C MET A 211 -12.10 15.19 18.39
N PHE A 212 -10.78 15.30 18.44
CA PHE A 212 -9.96 14.55 19.38
C PHE A 212 -8.84 15.44 19.92
N ARG A 213 -8.35 15.13 21.11
CA ARG A 213 -7.29 15.88 21.77
C ARG A 213 -5.93 15.31 21.38
N ALA A 214 -5.05 16.13 20.83
CA ALA A 214 -3.65 15.84 20.57
C ALA A 214 -3.01 15.29 21.85
N CYS A 215 -2.46 14.09 21.74
CA CYS A 215 -1.93 13.35 22.88
C CYS A 215 -0.71 14.09 23.45
N ASN A 216 -0.61 14.17 24.78
CA ASN A 216 0.52 14.80 25.46
C ASN A 216 1.69 13.81 25.54
N CYS A 217 2.32 13.54 24.40
CA CYS A 217 3.43 12.57 24.29
C CYS A 217 4.78 13.23 24.61
N GLY A 218 4.95 13.81 25.80
CA GLY A 218 6.25 14.03 26.47
C GLY A 218 7.40 14.74 25.73
N ARG A 219 7.21 15.27 24.52
CA ARG A 219 8.18 16.04 23.74
C ARG A 219 7.47 17.23 23.11
N SER A 220 7.98 18.42 23.36
CA SER A 220 7.46 19.70 22.86
C SER A 220 7.85 19.95 21.39
N GLU A 221 7.62 18.98 20.52
CA GLU A 221 7.88 19.11 19.09
C GLU A 221 6.57 19.11 18.32
N GLN A 222 6.43 20.05 17.39
CA GLN A 222 5.26 20.18 16.50
C GLN A 222 4.95 18.82 15.86
N LEU A 223 3.79 18.26 16.17
CA LEU A 223 3.34 17.00 15.58
C LEU A 223 2.88 17.28 14.14
N GLY A 224 3.61 16.74 13.16
CA GLY A 224 3.10 16.63 11.80
C GLY A 224 1.91 15.67 11.79
N ILE A 225 0.70 16.19 11.57
CA ILE A 225 -0.52 15.39 11.61
C ILE A 225 -0.66 14.64 10.28
N CYS A 226 -0.45 13.33 10.30
CA CYS A 226 -0.84 12.45 9.19
C CYS A 226 -2.14 11.75 9.57
N CYS A 227 -3.28 12.30 9.12
CA CYS A 227 -4.58 11.66 9.28
C CYS A 227 -4.82 10.68 8.12
N LEU A 228 -4.77 9.39 8.41
CA LEU A 228 -5.21 8.35 7.50
C LEU A 228 -6.67 8.03 7.81
N ALA A 229 -7.56 8.41 6.89
CA ALA A 229 -8.96 7.99 6.94
C ALA A 229 -9.16 6.86 5.93
N SER A 230 -9.53 5.68 6.42
CA SER A 230 -9.91 4.55 5.57
C SER A 230 -11.39 4.27 5.72
N LEU A 231 -12.07 4.10 4.60
CA LEU A 231 -13.48 3.72 4.55
C LEU A 231 -13.59 2.32 3.95
N ARG A 232 -14.30 1.44 4.65
CA ARG A 232 -14.70 0.15 4.08
C ARG A 232 -16.21 0.18 3.77
N PRO A 233 -16.64 -0.23 2.57
CA PRO A 233 -18.05 -0.43 2.31
C PRO A 233 -18.58 -1.54 3.21
N VAL A 234 -19.78 -1.34 3.76
CA VAL A 234 -20.48 -2.40 4.50
C VAL A 234 -20.93 -3.44 3.47
N GLN A 235 -20.37 -4.65 3.53
CA GLN A 235 -20.93 -5.77 2.78
C GLN A 235 -22.33 -6.06 3.32
N ALA A 236 -23.32 -6.04 2.43
CA ALA A 236 -24.69 -6.44 2.73
C ALA A 236 -24.69 -7.94 3.09
N GLY A 237 -24.58 -8.25 4.38
CA GLY A 237 -24.51 -9.64 4.86
C GLY A 237 -24.27 -9.81 6.37
N GLN A 238 -23.72 -8.81 7.07
CA GLN A 238 -23.56 -8.86 8.54
C GLN A 238 -24.56 -7.94 9.26
N LEU A 239 -25.84 -8.28 9.16
CA LEU A 239 -26.87 -7.84 10.11
C LEU A 239 -27.12 -8.99 11.09
N GLY A 240 -26.32 -9.03 12.16
CA GLY A 240 -26.42 -10.03 13.22
C GLY A 240 -26.09 -9.44 14.58
N ARG A 241 -27.12 -8.88 15.22
CA ARG A 241 -27.37 -8.80 16.68
C ARG A 241 -26.20 -8.50 17.65
N SER A 242 -26.34 -7.32 18.27
CA SER A 242 -26.33 -7.11 19.74
C SER A 242 -25.09 -7.50 20.56
N ALA A 243 -24.41 -6.52 21.15
CA ALA A 243 -24.42 -6.30 22.61
C ALA A 243 -23.58 -5.07 22.98
N CYS A 244 -24.23 -4.10 23.63
CA CYS A 244 -23.57 -3.13 24.49
C CYS A 244 -22.85 -3.84 25.63
N ARG A 245 -21.67 -3.35 26.04
CA ARG A 245 -21.24 -3.27 27.45
C ARG A 245 -20.00 -2.36 27.55
N PHE A 246 -20.17 -1.36 28.41
CA PHE A 246 -19.26 -0.38 29.04
C PHE A 246 -17.87 -0.13 28.46
#